data_AF-A0A444KIV8-F1
#
_entry.id   AF-A0A444KIV8-F1
#
_cell.length_a   1.000
_cell.length_b   1.000
_cell.length_c   1.000
_cell.angle_alpha   90.00
_cell.angle_beta   90.00
_cell.angle_gamma   90.00
#
_symmetry.space_group_name_H-M   'P 1'
#
loop_
_entity.id
_entity.type
_entity.pdbx_description
1 polymer ?
#
loop_
_entity_poly.entity_id
_entity_poly.type
_entity_poly.pdbx_seq_one_letter_code
_entity_poly.pdbx_strand_id
1 'polypeptide(L)'
;VLIILKPSSAAFSMSSGFALVGSIAFGFAIILGRRLRGTSDTTLVTWQTIGTLIVGGVLTIGAWRTPSALDFGAMLLLGVVSCAAHLMITRALKLAPASTLAPLHYSLLLWAIVFGLAFFGDVPSLRILVGSAIVVLAGIFIFHRQKVVETVVPPENVPKGVN
;
A
#
# COMPACT_ATOMS: atom_id res chain seq x y z
N VAL A 1 -12.08 -11.78 -0.66
CA VAL A 1 -12.72 -10.46 -0.47
C VAL A 1 -14.16 -10.58 0.03
N LEU A 2 -15.08 -11.24 -0.71
CA LEU A 2 -16.48 -11.43 -0.26
C LEU A 2 -16.64 -12.13 1.10
N ILE A 3 -15.79 -13.11 1.40
CA ILE A 3 -15.80 -13.84 2.69
C ILE A 3 -15.36 -12.94 3.86
N ILE A 4 -14.47 -11.97 3.60
CA ILE A 4 -13.94 -11.04 4.60
C ILE A 4 -14.93 -9.89 4.83
N LEU A 5 -15.53 -9.37 3.74
CA LEU A 5 -16.36 -8.18 3.77
C LEU A 5 -17.72 -8.37 4.45
N LYS A 6 -18.21 -9.62 4.59
CA LYS A 6 -19.53 -10.00 5.17
C LYS A 6 -20.55 -8.85 5.02
N PRO A 7 -21.30 -8.75 3.91
CA PRO A 7 -22.23 -7.65 3.72
C PRO A 7 -23.17 -7.59 4.94
N SER A 8 -22.96 -6.57 5.75
CA SER A 8 -23.64 -6.28 7.00
C SER A 8 -24.13 -4.85 6.89
N SER A 9 -25.16 -4.45 7.64
CA SER A 9 -25.65 -3.06 7.60
C SER A 9 -24.56 -2.02 7.89
N ALA A 10 -23.50 -2.40 8.60
CA ALA A 10 -22.29 -1.59 8.81
C ALA A 10 -21.47 -1.31 7.53
N ALA A 11 -21.60 -2.14 6.49
CA ALA A 11 -20.98 -1.92 5.18
C ALA A 11 -21.64 -0.79 4.37
N PHE A 12 -22.83 -0.33 4.80
CA PHE A 12 -23.53 0.83 4.23
C PHE A 12 -23.43 2.07 5.13
N SER A 13 -22.38 2.18 5.95
CA SER A 13 -22.08 3.38 6.73
C SER A 13 -21.33 4.43 5.89
N MET A 14 -21.44 5.71 6.28
CA MET A 14 -20.69 6.82 5.68
C MET A 14 -19.17 6.55 5.59
N SER A 15 -18.63 5.82 6.56
CA SER A 15 -17.23 5.38 6.59
C SER A 15 -16.84 4.46 5.42
N SER A 16 -17.77 3.61 4.96
CA SER A 16 -17.53 2.72 3.81
C SER A 16 -17.46 3.49 2.50
N GLY A 17 -18.22 4.59 2.39
CA GLY A 17 -18.11 5.54 1.27
C GLY A 17 -16.72 6.17 1.18
N PHE A 18 -16.16 6.62 2.32
CA PHE A 18 -14.79 7.14 2.37
C PHE A 18 -13.75 6.08 1.99
N ALA A 19 -13.91 4.83 2.43
CA ALA A 19 -12.99 3.75 2.06
C ALA A 19 -13.01 3.44 0.55
N LEU A 20 -14.18 3.51 -0.08
CA LEU A 20 -14.35 3.35 -1.53
C LEU A 20 -13.67 4.48 -2.31
N VAL A 21 -13.96 5.73 -1.95
CA VAL A 21 -13.34 6.91 -2.57
C VAL A 21 -11.82 6.86 -2.39
N GLY A 22 -11.34 6.51 -1.19
CA GLY A 22 -9.92 6.33 -0.91
C GLY A 22 -9.26 5.25 -1.78
N SER A 23 -9.95 4.12 -2.00
CA SER A 23 -9.45 3.04 -2.84
C SER A 23 -9.34 3.46 -4.31
N ILE A 24 -10.33 4.19 -4.83
CA ILE A 24 -10.31 4.73 -6.20
C ILE A 24 -9.19 5.75 -6.34
N ALA A 25 -9.07 6.69 -5.40
CA ALA A 25 -8.01 7.69 -5.37
C ALA A 25 -6.61 7.04 -5.31
N PHE A 26 -6.46 5.98 -4.51
CA PHE A 26 -5.21 5.22 -4.43
C PHE A 26 -4.88 4.52 -5.75
N GLY A 27 -5.88 3.95 -6.43
CA GLY A 27 -5.72 3.41 -7.78
C GLY A 27 -5.23 4.46 -8.78
N PHE A 28 -5.83 5.66 -8.76
CA PHE A 28 -5.37 6.79 -9.56
C PHE A 28 -3.94 7.21 -9.22
N ALA A 29 -3.58 7.27 -7.93
CA ALA A 29 -2.23 7.63 -7.48
C ALA A 29 -1.16 6.67 -8.04
N ILE A 30 -1.44 5.36 -8.06
CA ILE A 30 -0.54 4.36 -8.66
C ILE A 30 -0.39 4.58 -10.17
N ILE A 31 -1.50 4.84 -10.89
CA ILE A 31 -1.49 5.04 -12.34
C ILE A 31 -0.74 6.34 -12.71
N LEU A 32 -1.02 7.44 -12.00
CA LEU A 32 -0.37 8.74 -12.23
C LEU A 32 1.12 8.69 -11.86
N GLY A 33 1.46 8.08 -10.73
CA GLY A 33 2.85 7.84 -10.34
C GLY A 33 3.60 7.06 -11.41
N ARG A 34 2.94 6.11 -12.09
CA ARG A 34 3.52 5.37 -13.21
C ARG A 34 3.76 6.23 -14.46
N ARG A 35 2.84 7.15 -14.77
CA ARG A 35 2.98 8.11 -15.88
C ARG A 35 4.09 9.12 -15.64
N LEU A 36 4.36 9.44 -14.37
CA LEU A 36 5.39 10.39 -13.94
C LEU A 36 6.75 9.74 -13.62
N ARG A 37 6.98 8.48 -14.02
CA ARG A 37 8.25 7.77 -13.76
C ARG A 37 9.51 8.44 -14.33
N GLY A 38 9.36 9.33 -15.31
CA GLY A 38 10.45 10.14 -15.87
C GLY A 38 10.92 11.27 -14.96
N THR A 39 10.18 11.57 -13.88
CA THR A 39 10.54 12.60 -12.89
C THR A 39 11.44 12.02 -11.79
N SER A 40 12.28 12.87 -11.19
CA SER A 40 13.11 12.48 -10.04
C SER A 40 12.24 11.98 -8.87
N ASP A 41 12.67 10.90 -8.21
CA ASP A 41 11.94 10.28 -7.09
C ASP A 41 11.69 11.28 -5.96
N THR A 42 12.70 12.08 -5.66
CA THR A 42 12.64 13.12 -4.64
C THR A 42 11.56 14.14 -4.95
N THR A 43 11.42 14.56 -6.20
CA THR A 43 10.41 15.54 -6.61
C THR A 43 9.00 14.97 -6.47
N LEU A 44 8.79 13.71 -6.87
CA LEU A 44 7.48 13.06 -6.79
C LEU A 44 7.03 12.88 -5.33
N VAL A 45 7.91 12.34 -4.48
CA VAL A 45 7.63 12.12 -3.05
C VAL A 45 7.44 13.45 -2.32
N THR A 46 8.24 14.48 -2.65
CA THR A 46 8.08 15.82 -2.06
C THR A 46 6.71 16.40 -2.37
N TRP A 47 6.27 16.36 -3.63
CA TRP A 47 4.99 16.94 -4.01
C TRP A 47 3.79 16.18 -3.43
N GLN A 48 3.89 14.85 -3.35
CA GLN A 48 2.89 14.03 -2.65
C GLN A 48 2.84 14.35 -1.14
N THR A 49 4.00 14.57 -0.52
CA THR A 49 4.09 14.91 0.90
C THR A 49 3.51 16.30 1.18
N ILE A 50 3.81 17.29 0.34
CA ILE A 50 3.23 18.63 0.42
C ILE A 50 1.71 18.59 0.24
N GLY A 51 1.22 17.86 -0.76
CA GLY A 51 -0.22 17.69 -0.98
C GLY A 51 -0.91 17.07 0.24
N THR A 52 -0.31 16.05 0.83
CA THR A 52 -0.81 15.40 2.04
C THR A 52 -0.80 16.35 3.25
N LEU A 53 0.25 17.16 3.40
CA LEU A 53 0.37 18.16 4.46
C LEU A 53 -0.72 19.23 4.35
N ILE A 54 -0.98 19.74 3.14
CA ILE A 54 -2.02 20.75 2.91
C ILE A 54 -3.40 20.17 3.24
N VAL A 55 -3.72 19.00 2.70
CA VAL A 55 -5.02 18.34 2.94
C VAL A 55 -5.20 18.01 4.42
N GLY A 56 -4.17 17.46 5.07
CA GLY A 56 -4.17 17.19 6.51
C GLY A 56 -4.38 18.47 7.33
N GLY A 57 -3.67 19.54 6.98
CA GLY A 57 -3.82 20.85 7.61
C GLY A 57 -5.25 21.39 7.50
N VAL A 58 -5.84 21.38 6.30
CA VAL A 58 -7.22 21.82 6.07
C VAL A 58 -8.23 20.98 6.87
N LEU A 59 -8.06 19.65 6.92
CA LEU A 59 -8.96 18.76 7.66
C LEU A 59 -8.85 18.94 9.19
N THR A 60 -7.73 19.47 9.69
CA THR A 60 -7.58 19.75 11.13
C THR A 60 -8.21 21.08 11.57
N ILE A 61 -8.61 21.95 10.64
CA ILE A 61 -9.27 23.22 10.96
C ILE A 61 -10.62 22.94 11.63
N GLY A 62 -10.79 23.41 12.87
CA GLY A 62 -12.03 23.25 13.64
C GLY A 62 -12.12 21.98 14.51
N ALA A 63 -11.19 21.03 14.36
CA ALA A 63 -11.16 19.79 15.14
C ALA A 63 -9.78 19.52 15.80
N TRP A 64 -8.96 20.56 15.95
CA TRP A 64 -7.61 20.45 16.49
C TRP A 64 -7.61 19.87 17.91
N ARG A 65 -6.88 18.78 18.09
CA ARG A 65 -6.57 18.19 19.40
C ARG A 65 -5.06 18.29 19.60
N THR A 66 -4.63 18.96 20.66
CA THR A 66 -3.21 19.05 21.01
C THR A 66 -2.68 17.66 21.38
N PRO A 67 -1.72 17.11 20.61
CA PRO A 67 -1.16 15.80 20.90
C PRO A 67 -0.35 15.82 22.20
N SER A 68 -0.32 14.69 22.92
CA SER A 68 0.59 14.49 24.05
C SER A 68 2.04 14.43 23.57
N ALA A 69 3.01 14.62 24.48
CA ALA A 69 4.44 14.47 24.16
C ALA A 69 4.77 13.07 23.60
N LEU A 70 4.08 12.04 24.10
CA LEU A 70 4.21 10.67 23.60
C LEU A 70 3.64 10.55 22.18
N ASP A 71 2.44 11.10 21.95
CA ASP A 71 1.80 11.09 20.62
C ASP A 71 2.67 11.83 19.59
N PHE A 72 3.26 12.95 20.00
CA PHE A 72 4.16 13.72 19.14
C PHE A 72 5.40 12.91 18.75
N GLY A 73 6.01 12.19 19.70
CA GLY A 73 7.14 11.28 19.42
C GLY A 73 6.74 10.13 18.48
N ALA A 74 5.57 9.53 18.70
CA ALA A 74 5.04 8.47 17.84
C ALA A 74 4.72 8.98 16.42
N MET A 75 4.15 10.18 16.28
CA MET A 75 3.89 10.82 14.99
C MET A 75 5.17 11.13 14.22
N LEU A 76 6.22 11.58 14.91
CA LEU A 76 7.52 11.85 14.29
C LEU A 76 8.16 10.55 13.78
N LEU A 77 8.18 9.50 14.60
CA LEU A 77 8.66 8.18 14.20
C LEU A 77 7.86 7.62 13.02
N LEU A 78 6.53 7.73 13.05
CA LEU A 78 5.65 7.32 11.96
C LEU A 78 6.00 8.07 10.66
N GLY A 79 6.25 9.38 10.75
CA GLY A 79 6.66 10.20 9.60
C GLY A 79 7.99 9.74 9.00
N VAL A 80 9.00 9.48 9.83
CA VAL A 80 10.32 9.00 9.38
C VAL A 80 10.19 7.63 8.70
N VAL A 81 9.50 6.69 9.33
CA VAL A 81 9.29 5.35 8.78
C VAL A 81 8.48 5.41 7.48
N SER A 82 7.42 6.21 7.44
CA SER A 82 6.58 6.39 6.24
C SER A 82 7.37 7.01 5.09
N CYS A 83 8.20 8.01 5.35
CA CYS A 83 9.04 8.64 4.33
C CYS A 83 10.05 7.64 3.76
N ALA A 84 10.74 6.90 4.62
CA ALA A 84 11.68 5.85 4.21
C ALA A 84 10.98 4.77 3.37
N ALA A 85 9.82 4.28 3.82
CA ALA A 85 9.03 3.30 3.09
C ALA A 85 8.60 3.81 1.70
N HIS A 86 8.15 5.07 1.62
CA HIS A 86 7.70 5.66 0.36
C HIS A 86 8.84 5.81 -0.66
N LEU A 87 10.03 6.22 -0.20
CA LEU A 87 11.24 6.26 -1.03
C LEU A 87 11.63 4.86 -1.52
N MET A 88 11.59 3.85 -0.65
CA MET A 88 11.90 2.47 -1.01
C MET A 88 10.93 1.92 -2.05
N ILE A 89 9.62 2.15 -1.89
CA ILE A 89 8.59 1.71 -2.83
C ILE A 89 8.77 2.39 -4.19
N THR A 90 9.00 3.70 -4.19
CA THR A 90 9.21 4.47 -5.43
C THR A 90 10.43 3.95 -6.19
N ARG A 91 11.54 3.69 -5.47
CA ARG A 91 12.75 3.11 -6.06
C ARG A 91 12.52 1.67 -6.55
N ALA A 92 11.78 0.85 -5.80
CA ALA A 92 11.45 -0.52 -6.19
C ALA A 92 10.62 -0.55 -7.49
N LEU A 93 9.68 0.40 -7.67
CA LEU A 93 8.88 0.54 -8.90
C LEU A 93 9.71 0.95 -10.13
N LYS A 94 10.89 1.54 -9.94
CA LYS A 94 11.85 1.83 -11.02
C LYS A 94 12.74 0.63 -11.35
N LEU A 95 13.08 -0.19 -10.36
CA LEU A 95 13.98 -1.33 -10.52
C LEU A 95 13.29 -2.62 -10.97
N ALA A 96 12.02 -2.80 -10.62
CA ALA A 96 11.27 -4.02 -10.92
C ALA A 96 9.88 -3.71 -11.51
N PRO A 97 9.34 -4.57 -12.40
CA PRO A 97 7.99 -4.41 -12.90
C PRO A 97 6.96 -4.56 -11.77
N ALA A 98 5.84 -3.82 -11.85
CA ALA A 98 4.83 -3.83 -10.79
C ALA A 98 4.17 -5.20 -10.57
N SER A 99 4.22 -6.07 -11.57
CA SER A 99 3.81 -7.48 -11.45
C SER A 99 4.58 -8.21 -10.35
N THR A 100 5.88 -7.90 -10.17
CA THR A 100 6.74 -8.47 -9.14
C THR A 100 6.49 -7.86 -7.76
N LEU A 101 5.98 -6.63 -7.71
CA LEU A 101 5.64 -5.92 -6.47
C LEU A 101 4.22 -6.21 -5.98
N ALA A 102 3.35 -6.76 -6.83
CA ALA A 102 1.98 -7.11 -6.47
C ALA A 102 1.91 -8.17 -5.33
N PRO A 103 2.70 -9.26 -5.33
CA PRO A 103 2.78 -10.21 -4.22
C PRO A 103 3.13 -9.55 -2.88
N LEU A 104 4.02 -8.57 -2.90
CA LEU A 104 4.49 -7.85 -1.72
C LEU A 104 3.33 -7.05 -1.08
N HIS A 105 2.49 -6.42 -1.90
CA HIS A 105 1.28 -5.75 -1.43
C HIS A 105 0.26 -6.71 -0.79
N TYR A 106 0.15 -7.94 -1.26
CA TYR A 106 -0.74 -8.92 -0.63
C TYR A 106 -0.23 -9.37 0.74
N SER A 107 1.10 -9.38 0.95
CA SER A 107 1.68 -9.71 2.26
C SER A 107 1.40 -8.66 3.34
N LEU A 108 1.08 -7.40 2.97
CA LEU A 108 0.69 -6.39 3.96
C LEU A 108 -0.54 -6.82 4.78
N LEU A 109 -1.44 -7.62 4.20
CA LEU A 109 -2.63 -8.09 4.89
C LEU A 109 -2.28 -9.04 6.04
N LEU A 110 -1.22 -9.84 5.88
CA LEU A 110 -0.68 -10.68 6.95
C LEU A 110 -0.07 -9.82 8.05
N TRP A 111 0.75 -8.83 7.69
CA TRP A 111 1.34 -7.91 8.66
C TRP A 111 0.30 -7.07 9.41
N ALA A 112 -0.78 -6.66 8.75
CA ALA A 112 -1.88 -5.94 9.38
C ALA A 112 -2.54 -6.79 10.48
N ILE A 113 -2.71 -8.10 10.26
CA ILE A 113 -3.25 -9.02 11.28
C ILE A 113 -2.28 -9.17 12.45
N VAL A 114 -0.99 -9.37 12.16
CA VAL A 114 0.06 -9.53 13.18
C VAL A 114 0.14 -8.28 14.06
N PHE A 115 0.19 -7.09 13.45
CA PHE A 115 0.26 -5.83 14.19
C PHE A 115 -1.04 -5.46 14.88
N GLY A 116 -2.20 -5.80 14.30
CA GLY A 116 -3.51 -5.67 14.94
C GLY A 116 -3.57 -6.45 16.26
N LEU A 117 -3.12 -7.70 16.24
CA LEU A 117 -3.05 -8.53 17.44
C LEU A 117 -2.00 -8.00 18.44
N ALA A 118 -0.81 -7.65 17.96
CA ALA A 118 0.33 -7.28 18.82
C ALA A 118 0.15 -5.94 19.55
N PHE A 119 -0.44 -4.93 18.90
CA PHE A 119 -0.54 -3.58 19.44
C PHE A 119 -1.95 -3.22 19.93
N PHE A 120 -2.99 -3.76 19.29
CA PHE A 120 -4.38 -3.41 19.61
C PHE A 120 -5.12 -4.52 20.35
N GLY A 121 -4.53 -5.72 20.46
CA GLY A 121 -5.19 -6.89 21.06
C GLY A 121 -6.39 -7.39 20.24
N ASP A 122 -6.52 -6.97 18.99
CA ASP A 122 -7.63 -7.35 18.12
C ASP A 122 -7.49 -8.83 17.72
N VAL A 123 -8.19 -9.70 18.45
CA VAL A 123 -8.19 -11.14 18.16
C VAL A 123 -8.97 -11.37 16.86
N PRO A 124 -8.32 -11.84 15.78
CA PRO A 124 -8.97 -12.01 14.50
C PRO A 124 -10.00 -13.12 14.58
N SER A 125 -11.24 -12.84 14.19
CA SER A 125 -12.26 -13.88 14.08
C SER A 125 -11.84 -14.97 13.09
N LEU A 126 -12.35 -16.20 13.27
CA LEU A 126 -12.04 -17.35 12.42
C LEU A 126 -12.20 -17.07 10.91
N ARG A 127 -13.11 -16.15 10.55
CA ARG A 127 -13.40 -15.74 9.17
C ARG A 127 -12.30 -14.86 8.57
N ILE A 128 -11.73 -13.95 9.37
CA ILE A 128 -10.59 -13.12 8.95
C ILE A 128 -9.38 -14.02 8.76
N LEU A 129 -9.20 -15.02 9.62
CA LEU A 129 -8.12 -15.99 9.50
C LEU A 129 -8.25 -16.82 8.20
N VAL A 130 -9.43 -17.37 7.91
CA VAL A 130 -9.67 -18.13 6.67
C VAL A 130 -9.53 -17.22 5.43
N GLY A 131 -10.12 -16.02 5.48
CA GLY A 131 -10.06 -15.08 4.36
C GLY A 131 -8.63 -14.61 4.05
N SER A 132 -7.85 -14.31 5.08
CA SER A 132 -6.45 -13.91 4.92
C SER A 132 -5.56 -15.06 4.46
N ALA A 133 -5.77 -16.29 4.97
CA ALA A 133 -5.07 -17.48 4.49
C ALA A 133 -5.28 -17.69 2.98
N ILE A 134 -6.51 -17.53 2.48
CA ILE A 134 -6.79 -17.62 1.04
C ILE A 134 -6.04 -16.54 0.24
N VAL A 135 -6.01 -15.30 0.74
CA VAL A 135 -5.29 -14.20 0.06
C VAL A 135 -3.77 -14.46 0.03
N VAL A 136 -3.20 -14.95 1.13
CA VAL A 136 -1.78 -15.30 1.22
C VAL A 136 -1.44 -16.45 0.27
N LEU A 137 -2.27 -17.51 0.25
CA LEU A 137 -2.09 -18.65 -0.65
C LEU A 137 -2.19 -18.23 -2.12
N ALA A 138 -3.15 -17.36 -2.46
CA ALA A 138 -3.27 -16.81 -3.81
C ALA A 138 -2.05 -15.95 -4.18
N GLY A 139 -1.52 -15.16 -3.25
CA GLY A 139 -0.30 -14.37 -3.43
C GLY A 139 0.93 -15.24 -3.70
N ILE A 140 1.12 -16.32 -2.93
CA ILE A 140 2.19 -17.31 -3.13
C ILE A 140 2.03 -18.01 -4.47
N PHE A 141 0.81 -18.41 -4.84
CA PHE A 141 0.52 -19.05 -6.12
C PHE A 141 0.85 -18.13 -7.32
N ILE A 142 0.45 -16.86 -7.25
CA ILE A 142 0.77 -15.88 -8.31
C ILE A 142 2.28 -15.67 -8.43
N PHE A 143 2.99 -15.55 -7.31
CA PHE A 143 4.45 -15.42 -7.29
C PHE A 143 5.13 -16.64 -7.92
N HIS A 144 4.67 -17.85 -7.57
CA HIS A 144 5.20 -19.09 -8.15
C HIS A 144 4.90 -19.19 -9.66
N ARG A 145 3.68 -18.81 -10.09
CA ARG A 145 3.31 -18.78 -11.51
C ARG A 145 4.15 -17.79 -12.32
N GLN A 146 4.46 -16.61 -11.78
CA GLN A 146 5.29 -15.63 -12.47
C GLN A 146 6.70 -16.16 -12.76
N LYS A 147 7.31 -16.87 -11.79
CA LYS A 147 8.61 -17.53 -12.02
C LYS A 147 8.55 -18.57 -13.14
N VAL A 148 7.47 -19.32 -13.23
CA VAL A 148 7.27 -20.35 -14.28
C VAL A 148 7.07 -19.72 -15.66
N VAL A 149 6.36 -18.58 -15.76
CA VAL A 149 6.15 -17.89 -17.04
C VAL A 149 7.43 -17.21 -17.54
N GLU A 150 8.23 -16.63 -16.64
CA GLU A 150 9.51 -16.01 -16.97
C GLU A 150 10.57 -17.03 -17.45
N THR A 151 10.48 -18.29 -16.98
CA THR A 151 11.32 -19.39 -17.50
C THR A 151 10.89 -19.93 -18.88
N VAL A 152 9.65 -19.65 -19.32
CA VAL A 152 9.12 -20.17 -20.60
C VAL A 152 9.32 -19.21 -21.78
N VAL A 153 9.59 -17.92 -21.51
CA VAL A 153 9.96 -16.94 -22.54
C VAL A 153 11.47 -16.69 -22.44
N PRO A 154 12.31 -17.19 -23.38
CA PRO A 154 13.73 -16.88 -23.41
C PRO A 154 13.91 -15.36 -23.53
N PRO A 155 14.95 -14.77 -22.91
CA PRO A 155 15.21 -13.34 -23.07
C PRO A 155 15.32 -13.04 -24.56
N GLU A 156 14.36 -12.28 -25.07
CA GLU A 156 14.41 -11.72 -26.41
C GLU A 156 15.75 -11.00 -26.56
N ASN A 157 16.49 -11.37 -27.61
CA ASN A 157 17.76 -10.76 -28.01
C ASN A 157 17.55 -9.23 -28.14
N VAL A 158 17.72 -8.49 -27.05
CA VAL A 158 17.88 -7.04 -27.10
C VAL A 158 19.17 -6.80 -27.90
N PRO A 159 19.10 -6.23 -29.12
CA PRO A 159 20.31 -5.93 -29.86
C PRO A 159 21.12 -4.95 -29.02
N LYS A 160 22.32 -5.38 -28.61
CA LYS A 160 23.32 -4.46 -28.08
C LYS A 160 23.75 -3.56 -29.24
N GLY A 161 23.15 -2.38 -29.31
CA GLY A 161 23.57 -1.26 -30.17
C GLY A 161 22.89 0.00 -29.64
N VAL A 162 23.54 1.13 -29.47
CA VAL A 162 24.84 1.61 -29.96
C VAL A 162 25.42 2.55 -28.89
N ASN A 163 26.75 2.62 -28.85
CA ASN A 163 27.62 3.47 -28.03
C ASN A 163 27.08 4.88 -27.74
#